data_AF-A0AA37VMP9-F1
#
_entry.id   AF-A0AA37VMP9-F1
#
_cell.length_a   1.000
_cell.length_b   1.000
_cell.length_c   1.000
_cell.angle_alpha   90.00
_cell.angle_beta   90.00
_cell.angle_gamma   90.00
#
_symmetry.space_group_name_H-M   'P 1'
#
loop_
_entity.id
_entity.type
_entity.pdbx_description
1 polymer ?
#
loop_
_entity_poly.entity_id
_entity_poly.type
_entity_poly.pdbx_seq_one_letter_code
_entity_poly.pdbx_strand_id
1 'polypeptide(L)'
;MNISTLIARATSGAGKKTIYKSPGKMPSFDASVWPYNSQNDCSGYVDWCLRFSPNRKVDHPLYKKINGGWFETSGIHADGLASTGYFSRIENAKPGAILVYPDYTGSDGNSHDGHMGIVLEVNGGKGVKGVTKIVHCSNGAYTKLGDAIQITGSEIWQIKKESIIVWLDGLEE
;
A
#
# COMPACT_ATOMS: atom_id res chain seq x y z
N MET A 1 10.11 -12.33 6.56
CA MET A 1 9.67 -11.23 7.46
C MET A 1 8.37 -11.70 8.06
N ASN A 2 8.14 -11.49 9.37
CA ASN A 2 6.87 -11.87 9.99
C ASN A 2 5.86 -10.71 10.01
N ILE A 3 4.58 -11.04 10.16
CA ILE A 3 3.47 -10.08 10.18
C ILE A 3 3.63 -9.04 11.31
N SER A 4 4.05 -9.48 12.50
CA SER A 4 4.18 -8.58 13.65
C SER A 4 5.22 -7.47 13.40
N THR A 5 6.34 -7.80 12.76
CA THR A 5 7.36 -6.81 12.34
C THR A 5 6.81 -5.84 11.31
N LEU A 6 6.07 -6.33 10.31
CA LEU A 6 5.43 -5.50 9.29
C LEU A 6 4.45 -4.50 9.93
N ILE A 7 3.56 -4.99 10.79
CA ILE A 7 2.54 -4.17 11.46
C ILE A 7 3.17 -3.13 12.40
N ALA A 8 4.18 -3.53 13.19
CA ALA A 8 4.89 -2.61 14.07
C ALA A 8 5.57 -1.49 13.27
N ARG A 9 6.15 -1.83 12.13
CA ARG A 9 6.78 -0.87 11.22
C ARG A 9 5.73 0.06 10.60
N ALA A 10 4.64 -0.47 10.08
CA ALA A 10 3.59 0.32 9.46
C ALA A 10 2.95 1.29 10.48
N THR A 11 2.57 0.79 11.65
CA THR A 11 1.97 1.65 12.69
C THR A 11 2.91 2.76 13.18
N SER A 12 4.24 2.61 13.05
CA SER A 12 5.21 3.65 13.44
C SER A 12 5.12 4.96 12.66
N GLY A 13 4.46 4.96 11.49
CA GLY A 13 4.27 6.15 10.65
C GLY A 13 3.22 7.15 11.16
N ALA A 14 2.27 6.70 11.97
CA ALA A 14 1.21 7.56 12.48
C ALA A 14 1.77 8.63 13.45
N GLY A 15 1.34 9.87 13.28
CA GLY A 15 1.75 10.99 14.13
C GLY A 15 3.16 11.52 13.83
N LYS A 16 3.76 11.11 12.71
CA LYS A 16 5.11 11.54 12.29
C LYS A 16 5.08 12.78 11.38
N LYS A 17 3.91 13.35 11.12
CA LYS A 17 3.73 14.55 10.27
C LYS A 17 4.31 14.31 8.87
N THR A 18 4.02 13.15 8.30
CA THR A 18 4.48 12.77 6.97
C THR A 18 3.91 13.75 5.95
N ILE A 19 4.75 14.27 5.08
CA ILE A 19 4.37 15.17 4.01
C ILE A 19 4.04 14.32 2.79
N TYR A 20 2.85 14.49 2.21
CA TYR A 20 2.51 13.77 0.99
C TYR A 20 3.28 14.34 -0.21
N LYS A 21 3.93 13.47 -0.98
CA LYS A 21 4.61 13.82 -2.24
C LYS A 21 4.65 12.62 -3.18
N SER A 22 4.28 12.82 -4.44
CA SER A 22 4.33 11.80 -5.50
C SER A 22 5.17 12.31 -6.69
N PRO A 23 6.27 11.63 -7.07
CA PRO A 23 6.85 10.48 -6.38
C PRO A 23 7.45 10.88 -5.03
N GLY A 24 7.25 9.99 -4.06
CA GLY A 24 7.79 10.07 -2.71
C GLY A 24 9.25 9.65 -2.62
N LYS A 25 9.95 10.14 -1.59
CA LYS A 25 11.30 9.69 -1.22
C LYS A 25 11.21 8.79 0.00
N MET A 26 11.36 7.50 -0.26
CA MET A 26 11.39 6.49 0.78
C MET A 26 12.57 6.71 1.75
N PRO A 27 12.36 6.56 3.07
CA PRO A 27 13.46 6.53 4.03
C PRO A 27 14.39 5.32 3.80
N SER A 28 15.59 5.35 4.41
CA SER A 28 16.47 4.17 4.43
C SER A 28 15.76 2.96 5.05
N PHE A 29 16.07 1.77 4.56
CA PHE A 29 15.63 0.50 5.14
C PHE A 29 16.27 0.22 6.51
N ASP A 30 17.38 0.89 6.85
CA ASP A 30 18.01 0.79 8.16
C ASP A 30 17.19 1.48 9.26
N ALA A 31 16.29 2.41 8.88
CA ALA A 31 15.43 3.09 9.84
C ALA A 31 14.47 2.08 10.48
N SER A 32 14.55 1.87 11.79
CA SER A 32 13.70 0.92 12.51
C SER A 32 12.23 1.39 12.61
N VAL A 33 12.01 2.70 12.56
CA VAL A 33 10.69 3.36 12.61
C VAL A 33 10.60 4.44 11.54
N TRP A 34 9.37 4.84 11.22
CA TRP A 34 9.12 5.89 10.24
C TRP A 34 9.66 7.25 10.75
N PRO A 35 10.50 7.95 9.97
CA PRO A 35 11.05 9.25 10.39
C PRO A 35 10.02 10.38 10.34
N TYR A 36 10.19 11.36 11.23
CA TYR A 36 9.38 12.59 11.22
C TYR A 36 9.57 13.38 9.92
N ASN A 37 8.48 14.00 9.44
CA ASN A 37 8.45 14.88 8.27
C ASN A 37 9.00 14.24 6.98
N SER A 38 8.98 12.91 6.89
CA SER A 38 9.32 12.20 5.65
C SER A 38 8.39 12.65 4.52
N GLN A 39 8.93 12.82 3.32
CA GLN A 39 8.16 13.20 2.13
C GLN A 39 7.90 11.96 1.27
N ASN A 40 6.67 11.44 1.26
CA ASN A 40 6.41 10.14 0.64
C ASN A 40 5.00 10.00 0.03
N ASP A 41 4.79 8.92 -0.73
CA ASP A 41 3.51 8.52 -1.33
C ASP A 41 3.02 7.17 -0.76
N CYS A 42 1.87 6.69 -1.25
CA CYS A 42 1.27 5.43 -0.81
C CYS A 42 2.17 4.22 -1.07
N SER A 43 2.73 4.09 -2.27
CA SER A 43 3.49 2.92 -2.68
C SER A 43 4.89 2.88 -2.11
N GLY A 44 5.58 4.01 -1.99
CA GLY A 44 6.88 4.08 -1.31
C GLY A 44 6.73 3.81 0.19
N TYR A 45 5.57 4.13 0.78
CA TYR A 45 5.31 3.85 2.19
C TYR A 45 5.12 2.35 2.41
N VAL A 46 4.32 1.70 1.56
CA VAL A 46 4.13 0.25 1.59
C VAL A 46 5.43 -0.49 1.28
N ASP A 47 6.21 -0.05 0.28
CA ASP A 47 7.52 -0.63 -0.04
C ASP A 47 8.46 -0.61 1.17
N TRP A 48 8.56 0.56 1.83
CA TRP A 48 9.33 0.67 3.06
C TRP A 48 8.83 -0.29 4.12
N CYS A 49 7.52 -0.35 4.34
CA CYS A 49 6.94 -1.26 5.31
C CYS A 49 7.31 -2.73 5.03
N LEU A 50 7.31 -3.16 3.76
CA LEU A 50 7.64 -4.51 3.34
C LEU A 50 9.15 -4.79 3.24
N ARG A 51 9.99 -3.76 3.17
CA ARG A 51 11.41 -3.87 2.78
C ARG A 51 11.58 -4.55 1.43
N PHE A 52 10.70 -4.24 0.48
CA PHE A 52 10.61 -5.00 -0.75
C PHE A 52 11.70 -4.59 -1.75
N SER A 53 11.85 -3.30 -2.01
CA SER A 53 12.84 -2.78 -2.96
C SER A 53 13.47 -1.46 -2.49
N PRO A 54 14.78 -1.42 -2.20
CA PRO A 54 15.42 -0.22 -1.66
C PRO A 54 15.40 0.99 -2.62
N ASN A 55 15.18 0.75 -3.91
CA ASN A 55 15.11 1.77 -4.96
C ASN A 55 13.72 1.87 -5.60
N ARG A 56 12.70 1.22 -5.02
CA ARG A 56 11.33 1.13 -5.56
C ARG A 56 11.27 0.57 -6.98
N LYS A 57 12.25 -0.26 -7.35
CA LYS A 57 12.27 -1.00 -8.62
C LYS A 57 12.14 -2.50 -8.40
N VAL A 58 11.24 -3.11 -9.16
CA VAL A 58 10.98 -4.54 -9.18
C VAL A 58 11.56 -5.11 -10.46
N ASP A 59 12.58 -5.95 -10.33
CA ASP A 59 13.17 -6.65 -11.46
C ASP A 59 12.36 -7.91 -11.81
N HIS A 60 11.19 -7.70 -12.41
CA HIS A 60 10.33 -8.79 -12.87
C HIS A 60 9.69 -8.43 -14.21
N PRO A 61 9.62 -9.36 -15.19
CA PRO A 61 9.09 -9.08 -16.53
C PRO A 61 7.68 -8.48 -16.53
N LEU A 62 6.80 -8.93 -15.63
CA LEU A 62 5.46 -8.37 -15.48
C LEU A 62 5.50 -6.87 -15.14
N TYR A 63 6.26 -6.48 -14.13
CA TYR A 63 6.36 -5.08 -13.70
C TYR A 63 7.01 -4.22 -14.78
N LYS A 64 8.10 -4.69 -15.39
CA LYS A 64 8.75 -3.97 -16.51
C LYS A 64 7.77 -3.69 -17.65
N LYS A 65 6.92 -4.66 -18.00
CA LYS A 65 5.89 -4.53 -19.04
C LYS A 65 4.77 -3.57 -18.65
N ILE A 66 4.29 -3.64 -17.40
CA ILE A 66 3.11 -2.88 -16.94
C ILE A 66 3.45 -1.42 -16.62
N ASN A 67 4.54 -1.18 -15.90
CA ASN A 67 4.84 0.14 -15.32
C ASN A 67 6.34 0.52 -15.38
N GLY A 68 7.13 -0.15 -16.22
CA GLY A 68 8.57 0.11 -16.29
C GLY A 68 9.33 -0.34 -15.03
N GLY A 69 8.79 -1.31 -14.30
CA GLY A 69 9.45 -1.93 -13.16
C GLY A 69 9.30 -1.16 -11.85
N TRP A 70 8.36 -0.22 -11.73
CA TRP A 70 8.16 0.53 -10.48
C TRP A 70 7.40 -0.31 -9.44
N PHE A 71 7.75 -0.17 -8.17
CA PHE A 71 6.90 -0.61 -7.06
C PHE A 71 5.81 0.45 -6.85
N GLU A 72 4.66 0.28 -7.52
CA GLU A 72 3.49 1.16 -7.42
C GLU A 72 2.17 0.39 -7.60
N THR A 73 1.06 1.10 -7.43
CA THR A 73 -0.31 0.56 -7.36
C THR A 73 -0.72 -0.29 -8.56
N SER A 74 -0.44 0.16 -9.78
CA SER A 74 -0.81 -0.56 -11.00
C SER A 74 0.00 -1.84 -11.18
N GLY A 75 1.30 -1.82 -10.85
CA GLY A 75 2.16 -3.01 -10.87
C GLY A 75 1.74 -4.07 -9.85
N ILE A 76 1.48 -3.66 -8.60
CA ILE A 76 1.05 -4.57 -7.52
C ILE A 76 -0.36 -5.12 -7.79
N HIS A 77 -1.25 -4.30 -8.34
CA HIS A 77 -2.58 -4.74 -8.76
C HIS A 77 -2.49 -5.79 -9.88
N ALA A 78 -1.66 -5.55 -10.89
CA ALA A 78 -1.42 -6.50 -11.98
C ALA A 78 -0.75 -7.80 -11.50
N ASP A 79 0.18 -7.73 -10.54
CA ASP A 79 0.80 -8.89 -9.89
C ASP A 79 -0.26 -9.76 -9.21
N GLY A 80 -1.11 -9.15 -8.37
CA GLY A 80 -2.21 -9.86 -7.69
C GLY A 80 -3.20 -10.56 -8.63
N LEU A 81 -3.35 -10.07 -9.87
CA LEU A 81 -4.22 -10.67 -10.88
C LEU A 81 -3.51 -11.68 -11.79
N ALA A 82 -2.19 -11.75 -11.75
CA ALA A 82 -1.40 -12.68 -12.55
C ALA A 82 -1.22 -14.01 -11.82
N SER A 83 -0.86 -15.05 -12.57
CA SER A 83 -0.45 -16.35 -12.01
C SER A 83 1.05 -16.39 -11.66
N THR A 84 1.73 -15.25 -11.72
CA THR A 84 3.18 -15.09 -11.53
C THR A 84 3.46 -13.77 -10.84
N GLY A 85 4.57 -13.69 -10.12
CA GLY A 85 5.04 -12.46 -9.49
C GLY A 85 5.34 -12.71 -8.03
N TYR A 86 5.07 -11.72 -7.19
CA TYR A 86 5.38 -11.76 -5.76
C TYR A 86 4.15 -11.60 -4.88
N PHE A 87 3.01 -11.21 -5.47
CA PHE A 87 1.79 -10.93 -4.73
C PHE A 87 0.65 -11.80 -5.22
N SER A 88 0.10 -12.61 -4.32
CA SER A 88 -1.08 -13.44 -4.63
C SER A 88 -2.36 -12.73 -4.17
N ARG A 89 -3.39 -12.69 -5.03
CA ARG A 89 -4.72 -12.23 -4.61
C ARG A 89 -5.35 -13.22 -3.64
N ILE A 90 -5.92 -12.69 -2.57
CA ILE A 90 -6.68 -13.46 -1.58
C ILE A 90 -8.13 -12.95 -1.48
N GLU A 91 -9.06 -13.83 -1.13
CA GLU A 91 -10.48 -13.47 -1.03
C GLU A 91 -10.84 -12.79 0.29
N ASN A 92 -10.25 -13.24 1.39
CA ASN A 92 -10.52 -12.73 2.72
C ASN A 92 -9.28 -12.00 3.22
N ALA A 93 -9.47 -10.76 3.67
CA ALA A 93 -8.38 -9.98 4.20
C ALA A 93 -7.87 -10.58 5.52
N LYS A 94 -6.57 -10.44 5.75
CA LYS A 94 -5.92 -10.75 7.02
C LYS A 94 -4.89 -9.66 7.35
N PRO A 95 -4.53 -9.45 8.63
CA PRO A 95 -3.50 -8.49 9.01
C PRO A 95 -2.20 -8.71 8.22
N GLY A 96 -1.59 -7.62 7.75
CA GLY A 96 -0.42 -7.64 6.87
C GLY A 96 -0.75 -7.72 5.38
N ALA A 97 -1.97 -8.09 4.98
CA ALA A 97 -2.40 -8.02 3.59
C ALA A 97 -2.47 -6.56 3.11
N ILE A 98 -2.48 -6.36 1.79
CA ILE A 98 -2.56 -5.04 1.18
C ILE A 98 -3.88 -4.90 0.44
N LEU A 99 -4.59 -3.80 0.70
CA LEU A 99 -5.66 -3.36 -0.19
C LEU A 99 -5.05 -2.47 -1.26
N VAL A 100 -5.38 -2.73 -2.53
CA VAL A 100 -4.85 -1.97 -3.67
C VAL A 100 -5.89 -1.81 -4.76
N TYR A 101 -5.96 -0.62 -5.34
CA TYR A 101 -6.58 -0.37 -6.65
C TYR A 101 -5.60 0.42 -7.53
N PRO A 102 -5.59 0.20 -8.85
CA PRO A 102 -4.63 0.80 -9.77
C PRO A 102 -5.01 2.24 -10.11
N ASP A 103 -4.17 2.91 -10.87
CA ASP A 103 -4.54 4.18 -11.52
C ASP A 103 -5.76 3.95 -12.42
N TYR A 104 -6.64 4.95 -12.51
CA TYR A 104 -7.88 4.82 -13.25
C TYR A 104 -8.31 6.13 -13.91
N THR A 105 -9.09 6.03 -14.98
CA THR A 105 -9.77 7.17 -15.58
C THR A 105 -11.11 7.38 -14.88
N GLY A 106 -11.31 8.57 -14.32
CA GLY A 106 -12.54 8.93 -13.63
C GLY A 106 -13.70 9.14 -14.61
N SER A 107 -14.93 9.25 -14.09
CA SER A 107 -16.09 9.62 -14.89
C SER A 107 -15.99 11.03 -15.48
N ASP A 108 -15.07 11.84 -14.95
CA ASP A 108 -14.70 13.16 -15.44
C ASP A 108 -13.71 13.11 -16.62
N GLY A 109 -13.29 11.92 -17.04
CA GLY A 109 -12.33 11.70 -18.12
C GLY A 109 -10.87 11.96 -17.74
N ASN A 110 -10.60 12.37 -16.49
CA ASN A 110 -9.23 12.62 -16.02
C ASN A 110 -8.58 11.35 -15.50
N SER A 111 -7.26 11.29 -15.52
CA SER A 111 -6.50 10.23 -14.86
C SER A 111 -6.39 10.52 -13.37
N HIS A 112 -6.57 9.49 -12.55
CA HIS A 112 -6.48 9.54 -11.10
C HIS A 112 -5.51 8.48 -10.60
N ASP A 113 -4.70 8.85 -9.63
CA ASP A 113 -3.74 7.95 -8.98
C ASP A 113 -4.48 6.82 -8.25
N GLY A 114 -3.92 5.62 -8.32
CA GLY A 114 -4.28 4.46 -7.52
C GLY A 114 -3.98 4.67 -6.04
N HIS A 115 -4.34 3.69 -5.22
CA HIS A 115 -4.01 3.73 -3.80
C HIS A 115 -3.78 2.36 -3.20
N MET A 116 -2.92 2.31 -2.18
CA MET A 116 -2.67 1.10 -1.41
C MET A 116 -2.47 1.35 0.07
N GLY A 117 -2.74 0.33 0.88
CA GLY A 117 -2.55 0.37 2.33
C GLY A 117 -2.45 -1.02 2.93
N ILE A 118 -1.90 -1.10 4.14
CA ILE A 118 -1.66 -2.35 4.87
C ILE A 118 -2.79 -2.57 5.87
N VAL A 119 -3.45 -3.71 5.75
CA VAL A 119 -4.50 -4.16 6.66
C VAL A 119 -3.91 -4.39 8.04
N LEU A 120 -4.50 -3.76 9.05
CA LEU A 120 -4.12 -3.92 10.46
C LEU A 120 -5.10 -4.83 11.20
N GLU A 121 -6.40 -4.66 10.95
CA GLU A 121 -7.45 -5.39 11.66
C GLU A 121 -8.60 -5.78 10.73
N VAL A 122 -9.23 -6.91 11.03
CA VAL A 122 -10.39 -7.47 10.31
C VAL A 122 -11.47 -7.92 11.29
N ASN A 123 -12.72 -8.02 10.84
CA ASN A 123 -13.87 -8.44 11.65
C ASN A 123 -14.48 -9.80 11.25
N GLY A 124 -13.76 -10.60 10.46
CA GLY A 124 -14.26 -11.89 9.94
C GLY A 124 -15.25 -11.77 8.77
N GLY A 125 -15.56 -10.55 8.32
CA GLY A 125 -16.31 -10.31 7.09
C GLY A 125 -15.51 -10.69 5.84
N LYS A 126 -16.21 -10.87 4.70
CA LYS A 126 -15.59 -11.23 3.41
C LYS A 126 -15.04 -10.02 2.67
N GLY A 127 -13.95 -10.21 1.95
CA GLY A 127 -13.38 -9.20 1.05
C GLY A 127 -12.96 -7.90 1.77
N VAL A 128 -12.95 -6.80 1.02
CA VAL A 128 -12.56 -5.46 1.50
C VAL A 128 -13.41 -4.99 2.68
N LYS A 129 -14.70 -5.36 2.72
CA LYS A 129 -15.63 -5.01 3.80
C LYS A 129 -15.29 -5.70 5.13
N GLY A 130 -14.50 -6.77 5.09
CA GLY A 130 -13.97 -7.42 6.29
C GLY A 130 -12.88 -6.63 7.01
N VAL A 131 -12.31 -5.61 6.38
CA VAL A 131 -11.22 -4.78 6.94
C VAL A 131 -11.80 -3.66 7.79
N THR A 132 -11.38 -3.60 9.07
CA THR A 132 -11.81 -2.56 10.02
C THR A 132 -10.75 -1.50 10.28
N LYS A 133 -9.46 -1.85 10.17
CA LYS A 133 -8.37 -0.89 10.23
C LYS A 133 -7.33 -1.14 9.15
N ILE A 134 -6.91 -0.07 8.50
CA ILE A 134 -5.88 -0.05 7.47
C ILE A 134 -5.00 1.19 7.67
N VAL A 135 -3.69 1.01 7.55
CA VAL A 135 -2.72 2.12 7.57
C VAL A 135 -2.24 2.41 6.16
N HIS A 136 -2.25 3.69 5.79
CA HIS A 136 -1.90 4.13 4.44
C HIS A 136 -1.42 5.58 4.44
N CYS A 137 -0.69 5.97 3.39
CA CYS A 137 -0.20 7.32 3.15
C CYS A 137 -1.04 7.98 2.04
N SER A 138 -1.69 9.12 2.30
CA SER A 138 -2.57 9.75 1.31
C SER A 138 -2.52 11.28 1.30
N ASN A 139 -2.73 11.87 0.12
CA ASN A 139 -2.84 13.33 -0.04
C ASN A 139 -4.05 13.89 0.72
N GLY A 140 -5.17 13.16 0.69
CA GLY A 140 -6.40 13.56 1.37
C GLY A 140 -6.24 13.65 2.89
N ALA A 141 -5.44 12.77 3.50
CA ALA A 141 -5.09 12.89 4.91
C ALA A 141 -4.16 14.07 5.17
N TYR A 142 -3.09 14.22 4.36
CA TYR A 142 -2.12 15.30 4.53
C TYR A 142 -2.76 16.69 4.46
N THR A 143 -3.60 16.93 3.45
CA THR A 143 -4.28 18.22 3.26
C THR A 143 -5.24 18.58 4.41
N LYS A 144 -5.83 17.59 5.08
CA LYS A 144 -6.78 17.80 6.18
C LYS A 144 -6.10 17.87 7.55
N LEU A 145 -5.07 17.07 7.78
CA LEU A 145 -4.53 16.79 9.11
C LEU A 145 -3.05 17.19 9.26
N GLY A 146 -2.36 17.52 8.16
CA GLY A 146 -0.92 17.78 8.16
C GLY A 146 -0.06 16.52 8.35
N ASP A 147 -0.65 15.32 8.27
CA ASP A 147 0.06 14.05 8.31
C ASP A 147 -0.55 13.06 7.32
N ALA A 148 0.23 12.69 6.31
CA ALA A 148 -0.20 11.82 5.23
C ALA A 148 -0.49 10.39 5.69
N ILE A 149 0.20 9.89 6.72
CA ILE A 149 0.02 8.52 7.21
C ILE A 149 -1.05 8.49 8.28
N GLN A 150 -2.14 7.77 8.01
CA GLN A 150 -3.26 7.62 8.93
C GLN A 150 -3.69 6.16 9.03
N ILE A 151 -4.35 5.86 10.14
CA ILE A 151 -5.08 4.61 10.35
C ILE A 151 -6.56 4.93 10.21
N THR A 152 -7.23 4.32 9.22
CA THR A 152 -8.65 4.54 8.95
C THR A 152 -9.36 3.21 8.72
N GLY A 153 -10.66 3.25 8.38
CA GLY A 153 -11.38 2.12 7.79
C GLY A 153 -11.05 1.94 6.30
N SER A 154 -11.71 0.96 5.68
CA SER A 154 -11.50 0.56 4.28
C SER A 154 -12.42 1.25 3.27
N GLU A 155 -13.13 2.31 3.67
CA GLU A 155 -14.25 2.89 2.91
C GLU A 155 -13.86 3.32 1.50
N ILE A 156 -12.66 3.90 1.33
CA ILE A 156 -12.17 4.32 0.00
C ILE A 156 -11.96 3.13 -0.95
N TRP A 157 -11.52 1.97 -0.45
CA TRP A 157 -11.39 0.77 -1.27
C TRP A 157 -12.74 0.13 -1.56
N GLN A 158 -13.72 0.25 -0.66
CA GLN A 158 -15.06 -0.30 -0.87
C GLN A 158 -15.81 0.36 -2.03
N ILE A 159 -15.54 1.63 -2.32
CA ILE A 159 -16.16 2.36 -3.43
C ILE A 159 -15.43 2.17 -4.76
N LYS A 160 -14.22 1.60 -4.76
CA LYS A 160 -13.43 1.31 -5.97
C LYS A 160 -13.63 -0.15 -6.36
N LYS A 161 -14.30 -0.38 -7.50
CA LYS A 161 -14.68 -1.74 -7.95
C LYS A 161 -13.46 -2.61 -8.27
N GLU A 162 -12.36 -1.97 -8.65
CA GLU A 162 -11.09 -2.56 -9.00
C GLU A 162 -10.25 -2.94 -7.78
N SER A 163 -10.68 -2.57 -6.56
CA SER A 163 -9.96 -2.92 -5.35
C SER A 163 -9.85 -4.43 -5.17
N ILE A 164 -8.62 -4.89 -4.95
CA ILE A 164 -8.33 -6.27 -4.58
C ILE A 164 -7.55 -6.31 -3.27
N ILE A 165 -7.51 -7.50 -2.68
CA ILE A 165 -6.66 -7.82 -1.55
C ILE A 165 -5.51 -8.66 -2.08
N VAL A 166 -4.28 -8.25 -1.81
CA VAL A 166 -3.09 -9.00 -2.17
C VAL A 166 -2.27 -9.36 -0.94
N TRP A 167 -1.58 -10.49 -1.02
CA TRP A 167 -0.67 -11.01 -0.01
C TRP A 167 0.73 -11.08 -0.60
N LEU A 168 1.74 -10.63 0.16
CA LEU A 168 3.14 -10.85 -0.22
C LEU A 168 3.51 -12.32 0.03
N ASP A 169 3.86 -13.04 -1.03
CA ASP A 169 4.24 -14.44 -0.92
C ASP A 169 5.53 -14.60 -0.10
N GLY A 170 5.53 -15.54 0.85
CA GLY A 170 6.63 -15.74 1.80
C GLY A 170 6.61 -14.83 3.04
N LEU A 171 5.58 -13.99 3.23
CA LEU A 171 5.36 -13.33 4.51
C LEU A 171 4.92 -14.37 5.56
N GLU A 172 5.68 -14.45 6.66
CA GLU A 172 5.50 -15.45 7.72
C GLU A 172 4.45 -14.99 8.73
N GLU A 173 3.57 -15.90 9.15
CA GLU A 173 2.55 -15.60 10.19
C GLU A 173 3.17 -15.46 11.58
#